data_AF-F6CW75-F1
#
_entry.id   AF-F6CW75-F1
#
_cell.length_a   1.000
_cell.length_b   1.000
_cell.length_c   1.000
_cell.angle_alpha   90.00
_cell.angle_beta   90.00
_cell.angle_gamma   90.00
#
_symmetry.space_group_name_H-M   'P 1'
#
loop_
_entity.id
_entity.type
_entity.pdbx_description
1 polymer ?
#
loop_
_entity_poly.entity_id
_entity_poly.type
_entity_poly.pdbx_seq_one_letter_code
_entity_poly.pdbx_strand_id
1 'polypeptide(L)' 'MKNLFYFVLLINLVGLQASCTTKGVYEALQDNHQNYCQQYRGQQQDDCQSTYRQSYEEYQHQWEISP' A
#
# COMPACT_ATOMS: atom_id res chain seq x y z
N MET A 1 -22.44 7.62 32.73
CA MET A 1 -22.83 6.92 31.49
C MET A 1 -22.34 7.63 30.22
N LYS A 2 -22.53 8.94 30.07
CA LYS A 2 -22.03 9.74 28.92
C LYS A 2 -20.53 9.55 28.65
N ASN A 3 -19.71 9.60 29.70
CA ASN A 3 -18.25 9.47 29.58
C ASN A 3 -17.80 8.06 29.14
N LEU A 4 -18.54 7.02 29.54
CA LEU A 4 -18.29 5.65 29.11
C LEU A 4 -18.58 5.49 27.61
N PHE A 5 -19.60 6.17 27.11
CA PHE A 5 -19.99 6.16 25.70
C PHE A 5 -18.92 6.81 24.81
N TYR A 6 -18.37 7.97 25.22
CA TYR A 6 -17.26 8.61 24.51
C TYR A 6 -15.99 7.75 24.51
N PHE A 7 -15.72 7.05 25.62
CA PHE A 7 -14.55 6.18 25.74
C PHE A 7 -14.64 4.98 24.77
N VAL A 8 -15.81 4.34 24.70
CA VAL A 8 -16.06 3.24 23.75
C VAL A 8 -15.97 3.73 22.30
N LEU A 9 -16.49 4.92 22.01
CA LEU A 9 -16.44 5.50 20.67
C LEU A 9 -15.00 5.82 20.22
N LEU A 10 -14.18 6.36 21.12
CA LEU A 10 -12.77 6.64 20.86
C LEU A 10 -11.95 5.36 20.63
N ILE A 11 -12.19 4.31 21.42
CA ILE A 11 -11.49 3.02 21.24
C ILE A 11 -11.81 2.40 19.87
N ASN A 12 -13.08 2.47 19.43
CA ASN A 12 -13.47 1.97 18.11
C ASN A 12 -12.84 2.79 16.97
N LEU A 13 -12.71 4.11 17.14
CA LEU A 13 -12.11 4.99 16.14
C LEU A 13 -10.60 4.72 15.95
N VAL A 14 -9.89 4.42 17.04
CA VAL A 14 -8.46 4.07 16.99
C VAL A 14 -8.24 2.69 16.37
N GLY A 15 -9.12 1.71 16.66
CA GLY A 15 -9.02 0.36 16.10
C GLY A 15 -9.12 0.28 14.58
N LEU A 16 -9.82 1.23 13.95
CA LEU A 16 -9.97 1.31 12.49
C LEU A 16 -8.70 1.75 11.75
N GLN A 17 -7.71 2.33 12.44
CA GLN A 17 -6.46 2.75 11.79
C GLN A 17 -5.43 1.62 11.66
N ALA A 18 -5.65 0.48 12.33
CA ALA A 18 -4.75 -0.67 12.30
C ALA A 18 -4.85 -1.51 11.01
N SER A 19 -5.74 -1.17 10.07
CA SER A 19 -5.92 -1.91 8.82
C SER A 19 -4.98 -1.48 7.68
N CYS A 20 -4.09 -0.50 7.91
CA CYS A 20 -2.98 -0.22 6.99
C CYS A 20 -1.96 -1.36 7.06
N THR A 21 -2.18 -2.40 6.26
CA THR A 21 -1.23 -3.50 6.11
C THR A 21 -0.16 -3.14 5.09
N THR A 22 1.08 -3.57 5.33
CA THR A 22 2.20 -3.42 4.37
C THR A 22 1.87 -4.00 3.00
N LYS A 23 1.07 -5.08 2.98
CA LYS A 23 0.52 -5.70 1.78
C LYS A 23 -0.44 -4.79 1.02
N GLY A 24 -1.37 -4.12 1.71
CA GLY A 24 -2.28 -3.17 1.07
C GLY A 24 -1.55 -1.98 0.45
N VAL A 25 -0.46 -1.50 1.09
CA VAL A 25 0.39 -0.45 0.51
C VAL A 25 1.12 -0.95 -0.73
N TYR A 26 1.66 -2.17 -0.70
CA TYR A 26 2.27 -2.79 -1.88
C TYR A 26 1.29 -2.94 -3.04
N GLU A 27 0.07 -3.44 -2.78
CA GLU A 27 -0.96 -3.61 -3.81
C GLU A 27 -1.34 -2.27 -4.44
N ALA A 28 -1.52 -1.22 -3.63
CA ALA A 28 -1.81 0.13 -4.13
C ALA A 28 -0.64 0.72 -4.94
N LEU A 29 0.61 0.49 -4.51
CA LEU A 29 1.80 0.93 -5.24
C LEU A 29 1.88 0.23 -6.60
N GLN A 30 1.62 -1.08 -6.64
CA GLN A 30 1.70 -1.85 -7.88
C GLN A 30 0.59 -1.47 -8.86
N ASP A 31 -0.62 -1.20 -8.37
CA ASP A 31 -1.71 -0.66 -9.19
C ASP A 31 -1.35 0.72 -9.77
N ASN A 32 -0.70 1.58 -8.98
CA ASN A 32 -0.21 2.87 -9.46
C ASN A 32 0.82 2.71 -10.60
N HIS A 33 1.80 1.82 -10.44
CA HIS A 33 2.79 1.52 -11.47
C HIS A 33 2.15 0.98 -12.76
N GLN A 34 1.16 0.09 -12.64
CA GLN A 34 0.44 -0.42 -13.80
C GLN A 34 -0.27 0.71 -14.54
N ASN A 35 -1.00 1.57 -13.82
CA ASN A 35 -1.70 2.71 -14.39
C ASN A 35 -0.73 3.73 -15.01
N TYR A 36 0.42 3.96 -14.38
CA TYR A 36 1.48 4.80 -14.93
C TYR A 36 2.00 4.23 -16.27
N CYS A 37 2.22 2.93 -16.37
CA CYS A 37 2.72 2.33 -17.61
C CYS A 37 1.69 2.33 -18.76
N GLN A 38 0.40 2.45 -18.46
CA GLN A 38 -0.65 2.55 -19.50
C GLN A 38 -0.56 3.80 -20.37
N GLN A 39 0.20 4.82 -19.95
CA GLN A 39 0.45 6.01 -20.77
C GLN A 39 1.36 5.70 -21.99
N TYR A 40 2.15 4.64 -21.90
CA TYR A 40 3.03 4.18 -22.97
C TYR A 40 2.34 3.10 -23.82
N ARG A 41 2.89 2.80 -25.01
CA ARG A 41 2.36 1.76 -25.89
C ARG A 41 3.44 0.86 -26.46
N GLY A 42 3.05 -0.38 -26.76
CA GLY A 42 3.94 -1.38 -27.35
C GLY A 42 5.15 -1.62 -26.47
N GLN A 43 6.33 -1.66 -27.08
CA GLN A 43 7.57 -1.98 -26.37
C GLN A 43 7.87 -1.05 -25.18
N GLN A 44 7.51 0.24 -25.26
CA GLN A 44 7.72 1.18 -24.16
C GLN A 44 6.86 0.86 -22.93
N GLN A 45 5.67 0.28 -23.15
CA GLN A 45 4.82 -0.19 -22.06
C GLN A 45 5.43 -1.42 -21.40
N ASP A 46 5.94 -2.36 -22.21
CA ASP A 46 6.59 -3.58 -21.72
C ASP A 46 7.86 -3.24 -20.91
N ASP A 47 8.68 -2.31 -21.42
CA ASP A 47 9.89 -1.83 -20.76
C ASP A 47 9.56 -1.12 -19.43
N CYS A 48 8.50 -0.30 -19.41
CA CYS A 48 7.99 0.33 -18.19
C CYS A 48 7.55 -0.71 -17.16
N GLN A 49 6.72 -1.67 -17.56
CA GLN A 49 6.24 -2.72 -16.65
C GLN A 49 7.38 -3.60 -16.11
N SER A 50 8.40 -3.85 -16.93
CA SER A 50 9.61 -4.58 -16.52
C SER A 50 10.38 -3.85 -15.41
N THR A 51 10.42 -2.52 -15.45
CA THR A 51 11.11 -1.69 -14.44
C THR A 51 10.47 -1.80 -13.05
N TYR A 52 9.15 -2.00 -12.99
CA TYR A 52 8.38 -2.07 -11.74
C TYR A 52 8.01 -3.51 -11.33
N ARG A 53 8.67 -4.52 -11.91
CA ARG A 53 8.53 -5.92 -11.48
C ARG A 53 9.30 -6.14 -10.17
N GLN A 54 8.71 -5.68 -9.08
CA GLN A 54 9.19 -5.98 -7.74
C GLN A 54 8.23 -6.96 -7.06
N SER A 55 8.76 -8.03 -6.48
CA SER A 55 7.95 -8.96 -5.69
C SER A 55 7.55 -8.35 -4.34
N TYR A 56 6.49 -8.87 -3.72
CA TYR A 56 6.11 -8.43 -2.38
C TYR A 56 7.20 -8.68 -1.35
N GLU A 57 7.97 -9.78 -1.48
CA GLU A 57 9.08 -10.12 -0.60
C GLU A 57 10.23 -9.09 -0.71
N GLU A 58 10.58 -8.68 -1.93
CA GLU A 58 11.58 -7.63 -2.17
C GLU A 58 11.12 -6.27 -1.62
N TYR A 59 9.83 -5.96 -1.77
CA TYR A 59 9.23 -4.77 -1.17
C TYR A 59 9.35 -4.81 0.35
N GLN A 60 8.94 -5.92 0.99
CA GLN A 60 9.01 -6.06 2.44
C GLN A 60 10.44 -5.90 2.97
N HIS A 61 11.41 -6.52 2.30
CA HIS A 61 12.83 -6.40 2.66
C HIS A 61 13.35 -4.96 2.57
N GLN A 62 12.92 -4.15 1.60
CA GLN A 62 13.33 -2.74 1.51
C GLN A 62 12.79 -1.89 2.67
N TRP A 63 11.55 -2.14 3.12
CA TRP A 63 10.98 -1.43 4.26
C TRP A 63 11.53 -1.89 5.60
N GLU A 64 11.96 -3.15 5.71
CA GLU A 64 12.63 -3.69 6.90
C GLU A 64 14.06 -3.15 7.09
N ILE A 65 14.71 -2.67 6.03
CA ILE A 65 16.09 -2.15 6.03
C ILE A 65 16.13 -0.61 6.05
N SER A 66 14.99 0.08 5.89
CA SER A 66 14.93 1.54 5.96
C SER A 66 14.97 2.02 7.43
N PRO A 67 16.01 2.78 7.85
CA PRO A 67 16.18 3.25 9.23
C PRO A 67 15.12 4.26 9.69
#